data_AF-A0A1V0FWV9-F1
#
_entry.id   AF-A0A1V0FWV9-F1
#
_cell.length_a   1.000
_cell.length_b   1.000
_cell.length_c   1.000
_cell.angle_alpha   90.00
_cell.angle_beta   90.00
_cell.angle_gamma   90.00
#
_symmetry.space_group_name_H-M   'P 1'
#
loop_
_entity.id
_entity.type
_entity.pdbx_description
1 polymer ?
#
loop_
_entity_poly.entity_id
_entity_poly.type
_entity_poly.pdbx_seq_one_letter_code
_entity_poly.pdbx_strand_id
1 'polypeptide(L)' 'GYCAEKGVKCHNIHCCENLRCKCNDDRSSCVCRKNKVS' A
#
# COMPACT_ATOMS: atom_id res chain seq x y z
N GLY A 1 15.47 -5.48 -4.97
CA GLY A 1 14.66 -4.37 -4.41
C GLY A 1 13.22 -4.78 -4.48
N TYR A 2 12.65 -5.22 -3.37
CA TYR A 2 11.30 -5.77 -3.33
C TYR A 2 10.29 -4.62 -3.14
N CYS A 3 9.17 -4.67 -3.84
CA CYS A 3 8.03 -3.77 -3.67
C CYS A 3 6.83 -4.57 -3.16
N ALA A 4 5.92 -3.91 -2.44
CA ALA A 4 4.77 -4.56 -1.81
C ALA A 4 3.58 -4.65 -2.78
N GLU A 5 3.08 -5.86 -2.97
CA GLU A 5 1.91 -6.14 -3.82
C GLU A 5 0.59 -5.74 -3.15
N LYS A 6 -0.51 -5.78 -3.91
CA LYS A 6 -1.85 -5.39 -3.43
C LYS A 6 -2.26 -6.23 -2.21
N GLY A 7 -2.58 -5.57 -1.11
CA GLY A 7 -2.98 -6.19 0.15
C GLY A 7 -1.81 -6.47 1.11
N VAL A 8 -0.57 -6.32 0.66
CA VAL A 8 0.62 -6.45 1.51
C VAL A 8 0.80 -5.18 2.35
N LYS A 9 1.28 -5.35 3.59
CA LYS A 9 1.57 -4.24 4.50
C LYS A 9 2.72 -3.38 3.98
N CYS A 10 2.57 -2.06 4.08
CA CYS A 10 3.49 -1.08 3.50
C CYS A 10 4.17 -0.18 4.53
N HIS A 11 4.32 -0.62 5.79
CA HIS A 11 4.98 0.16 6.84
C HIS A 11 6.46 0.45 6.53
N ASN A 12 7.18 -0.53 5.95
CA ASN A 12 8.62 -0.44 5.73
C ASN A 12 9.01 -0.64 4.25
N ILE A 13 8.02 -0.71 3.35
CA ILE A 13 8.21 -1.06 1.95
C ILE A 13 7.29 -0.25 1.06
N HIS A 14 7.86 0.26 -0.04
CA HIS A 14 7.12 0.91 -1.10
C HIS A 14 6.24 -0.10 -1.84
N CYS A 15 5.00 0.29 -2.12
CA CYS A 15 4.13 -0.50 -2.98
C CYS A 15 4.66 -0.52 -4.41
N CYS A 16 4.39 -1.62 -5.13
CA CYS A 16 4.72 -1.70 -6.55
C CYS A 16 3.95 -0.67 -7.38
N GLU A 17 4.32 -0.50 -8.65
CA GLU A 17 3.68 0.47 -9.55
C GLU A 17 2.15 0.31 -9.59
N ASN A 18 1.44 1.44 -9.72
CA ASN A 18 -0.03 1.54 -9.68
C ASN A 18 -0.68 1.20 -8.32
N LEU A 19 0.12 1.00 -7.27
CA LEU A 19 -0.36 0.79 -5.91
C LEU A 19 0.09 1.94 -5.00
N ARG A 20 -0.78 2.30 -4.05
CA ARG A 20 -0.49 3.28 -3.01
C ARG A 20 -0.77 2.69 -1.64
N CYS A 21 0.14 2.94 -0.71
CA CYS A 21 -0.04 2.57 0.69
C CYS A 21 -1.24 3.34 1.25
N LYS A 22 -2.29 2.62 1.65
CA LYS A 22 -3.49 3.19 2.27
C LYS A 22 -3.70 2.55 3.64
N CYS A 23 -3.89 3.41 4.64
CA CYS A 23 -4.24 3.02 5.99
C CYS A 23 -5.76 3.11 6.17
N ASN A 24 -6.33 2.16 6.91
CA ASN A 24 -7.68 2.33 7.43
C ASN A 24 -7.72 3.44 8.50
N ASP A 25 -8.91 3.87 8.90
CA ASP A 25 -9.15 4.98 9.85
C ASP A 25 -8.37 4.84 11.17
N ASP A 26 -8.27 3.61 11.69
CA ASP A 26 -7.45 3.25 12.86
C ASP A 26 -5.93 3.42 12.68
N ARG A 27 -5.45 3.81 11.48
CA ARG A 27 -4.05 3.97 11.05
C ARG A 27 -3.09 2.81 11.37
N SER A 28 -3.60 1.71 11.93
CA SER A 28 -2.82 0.58 12.45
C SER A 28 -2.58 -0.51 11.42
N SER A 29 -3.33 -0.51 10.31
CA SER A 29 -3.18 -1.47 9.21
C SER A 29 -3.11 -0.72 7.88
N CYS A 30 -1.88 -0.39 7.47
CA CYS A 30 -1.61 0.20 6.16
C CYS A 30 -1.20 -0.88 5.17
N VAL A 31 -1.95 -0.99 4.08
CA VAL A 31 -1.71 -1.95 3.01
C VAL A 31 -1.68 -1.29 1.64
N CYS A 32 -0.98 -1.90 0.70
CA CYS A 32 -0.97 -1.45 -0.68
C CYS A 32 -2.35 -1.68 -1.33
N ARG A 33 -2.98 -0.59 -1.79
CA ARG A 33 -4.24 -0.63 -2.52
C ARG A 33 -4.03 -0.05 -3.92
N LYS A 34 -4.90 -0.40 -4.87
CA LYS A 34 -4.89 0.26 -6.18
C LYS A 34 -4.95 1.77 -5.98
N ASN A 35 -3.98 2.47 -6.56
CA ASN A 35 -4.05 3.91 -6.64
C ASN A 35 -5.22 4.22 -7.57
N LYS A 36 -6.32 4.77 -7.04
CA LYS A 36 -7.37 5.33 -7.89
C LYS A 36 -6.76 6.60 -8.49
N VAL A 37 -6.02 6.44 -9.59
CA VAL A 37 -5.87 7.52 -10.55
C VAL A 37 -7.24 7.56 -11.23
N SER A 38 -8.07 8.47 -10.75
CA SER A 38 -9.28 8.90 -11.44
C SER A 38 -8.89 9.71 -12.66
#